data_AF-A0A533Q694-F1
#
_entry.id   AF-A0A533Q694-F1
#
_cell.length_a   1.000
_cell.length_b   1.000
_cell.length_c   1.000
_cell.angle_alpha   90.00
_cell.angle_beta   90.00
_cell.angle_gamma   90.00
#
_symmetry.space_group_name_H-M   'P 1'
#
loop_
_entity.id
_entity.type
_entity.pdbx_description
1 polymer ?
#
loop_
_entity_poly.entity_id
_entity_poly.type
_entity_poly.pdbx_seq_one_letter_code
_entity_poly.pdbx_strand_id
1 'polypeptide(L)'
;MQKEGCFAKDIATIKKEYDKVAKKIKQFDNDHPLFMITGKIKNREDGSIQVWGLAIPRNDNQNIFGAVWNDSNIIIENPNQNGILIDHYQGEHNFFRKQYGENIFGSSVPVWVYGDEPERLKLQNLLSKLKGKIEKYRQAELEQGKGKEVRLTVERKRLEQEKIKIGSSIEEIKQEIVKCKESSELARLHLKDSLRIVQEMLKTTQESPGQTESQLTESLKKFQKLLAQEKLEFEKNWEEFEQTEVKMKQSREKLEQANSREELENAEPRLKELLEKMKQYREGFEIKIKNLKEGKEFFMNCRLEKG
;
A
#
# COMPACT_ATOMS: atom_id res chain seq x y z
N MET A 1 -4.15 8.60 13.05
CA MET A 1 -4.61 7.20 12.98
C MET A 1 -5.76 6.94 13.98
N GLN A 2 -6.84 7.75 13.95
CA GLN A 2 -7.89 7.75 15.00
C GLN A 2 -9.35 7.67 14.47
N LYS A 3 -9.58 7.55 13.15
CA LYS A 3 -10.95 7.60 12.57
C LYS A 3 -11.61 6.24 12.37
N GLU A 4 -10.86 5.13 12.34
CA GLU A 4 -11.41 3.77 12.11
C GLU A 4 -12.32 3.30 13.26
N GLY A 5 -12.09 3.76 14.49
CA GLY A 5 -12.95 3.45 15.64
C GLY A 5 -14.24 4.27 15.74
N CYS A 6 -14.41 5.31 14.91
CA CYS A 6 -15.56 6.22 15.01
C CYS A 6 -16.76 5.66 14.24
N PHE A 7 -16.55 5.24 12.98
CA PHE A 7 -17.64 4.80 12.10
C PHE A 7 -18.32 3.52 12.56
N ALA A 8 -17.58 2.54 13.08
CA ALA A 8 -18.16 1.30 13.60
C ALA A 8 -19.08 1.56 14.82
N LYS A 9 -18.69 2.48 15.70
CA LYS A 9 -19.50 2.90 16.86
C LYS A 9 -20.74 3.69 16.44
N ASP A 10 -20.59 4.58 15.46
CA ASP A 10 -21.70 5.36 14.90
C ASP A 10 -22.72 4.46 14.20
N ILE A 11 -22.26 3.52 13.35
CA ILE A 11 -23.12 2.52 12.70
C ILE A 11 -23.84 1.66 13.73
N ALA A 12 -23.16 1.20 14.78
CA ALA A 12 -23.77 0.39 15.83
C ALA A 12 -24.88 1.17 16.58
N THR A 13 -24.67 2.46 16.82
CA THR A 13 -25.65 3.34 17.47
C THR A 13 -26.86 3.56 16.57
N ILE A 14 -26.63 3.89 15.30
CA ILE A 14 -27.70 4.10 14.30
C ILE A 14 -28.50 2.80 14.07
N LYS A 15 -27.86 1.63 14.07
CA LYS A 15 -28.55 0.34 13.99
C LYS A 15 -29.48 0.08 15.17
N LYS A 16 -29.05 0.41 16.39
CA LYS A 16 -29.93 0.30 17.57
C LYS A 16 -31.18 1.18 17.44
N GLU A 17 -31.03 2.38 16.88
CA GLU A 17 -32.18 3.25 16.59
C GLU A 17 -33.06 2.70 15.48
N TYR A 18 -32.44 2.17 14.41
CA TYR A 18 -33.15 1.52 13.30
C TYR A 18 -34.02 0.35 13.81
N ASP A 19 -33.45 -0.53 14.62
CA ASP A 19 -34.17 -1.69 15.18
C ASP A 19 -35.31 -1.26 16.11
N LYS A 20 -35.13 -0.18 16.88
CA LYS A 20 -36.20 0.39 17.71
C LYS A 20 -37.35 0.92 16.85
N VAL A 21 -37.07 1.65 15.78
CA VAL A 21 -38.10 2.18 14.88
C VAL A 21 -38.79 1.05 14.12
N ALA A 22 -38.05 0.04 13.66
CA ALA A 22 -38.63 -1.14 13.00
C ALA A 22 -39.58 -1.90 13.94
N LYS A 23 -39.22 -2.06 15.23
CA LYS A 23 -40.10 -2.64 16.24
C LYS A 23 -41.36 -1.82 16.45
N LYS A 24 -41.25 -0.48 16.48
CA LYS A 24 -42.43 0.42 16.58
C LYS A 24 -43.35 0.28 15.39
N ILE A 25 -42.82 0.19 14.16
CA ILE A 25 -43.62 -0.04 12.96
C ILE A 25 -44.33 -1.38 13.05
N LYS A 26 -43.63 -2.45 13.45
CA LYS A 26 -44.25 -3.77 13.61
C LYS A 26 -45.35 -3.78 14.67
N GLN A 27 -45.15 -3.07 15.78
CA GLN A 27 -46.17 -2.91 16.82
C GLN A 27 -47.37 -2.13 16.29
N PHE A 28 -47.12 -1.01 15.61
CA PHE A 28 -48.15 -0.23 14.93
C PHE A 28 -48.97 -1.09 13.95
N ASP A 29 -48.32 -1.89 13.11
CA ASP A 29 -48.99 -2.77 12.15
C ASP A 29 -49.83 -3.87 12.84
N ASN A 30 -49.49 -4.26 14.08
CA ASN A 30 -50.32 -5.17 14.87
C ASN A 30 -51.55 -4.46 15.46
N ASP A 31 -51.38 -3.22 15.91
CA ASP A 31 -52.44 -2.42 16.54
C ASP A 31 -53.44 -1.88 15.50
N HIS A 32 -52.98 -1.64 14.26
CA HIS A 32 -53.75 -1.11 13.15
C HIS A 32 -53.78 -2.13 12.00
N PRO A 33 -54.76 -3.03 11.95
CA PRO A 33 -54.80 -4.08 10.95
C PRO A 33 -54.92 -3.54 9.52
N LEU A 34 -54.26 -4.22 8.59
CA LEU A 34 -54.23 -3.87 7.18
C LEU A 34 -55.35 -4.60 6.43
N PHE A 35 -56.09 -3.86 5.59
CA PHE A 35 -57.18 -4.38 4.78
C PHE A 35 -56.90 -4.17 3.31
N MET A 36 -57.22 -5.16 2.49
CA MET A 36 -57.40 -5.00 1.06
C MET A 36 -58.80 -4.46 0.83
N ILE A 37 -58.88 -3.24 0.29
CA ILE A 37 -60.12 -2.57 -0.03
C ILE A 37 -60.36 -2.70 -1.53
N THR A 38 -61.56 -3.12 -1.91
CA THR A 38 -61.98 -3.24 -3.30
C THR A 38 -63.42 -2.80 -3.48
N GLY A 39 -63.73 -2.03 -4.53
CA GLY A 39 -65.10 -1.62 -4.79
C GLY A 39 -65.24 -0.49 -5.81
N LYS A 40 -66.49 -0.13 -6.09
CA LYS A 40 -66.82 0.92 -7.05
C LYS A 40 -66.63 2.31 -6.42
N ILE A 41 -65.89 3.17 -7.09
CA ILE A 41 -65.73 4.58 -6.69
C ILE A 41 -67.06 5.31 -6.92
N LYS A 42 -67.58 5.94 -5.87
CA LYS A 42 -68.83 6.73 -5.89
C LYS A 42 -68.56 8.22 -5.92
N ASN A 43 -67.56 8.67 -5.18
CA ASN A 43 -67.16 10.06 -5.11
C ASN A 43 -65.63 10.20 -4.98
N ARG A 44 -65.10 11.34 -5.43
CA ARG A 44 -63.69 11.72 -5.28
C ARG A 44 -63.65 13.12 -4.68
N GLU A 45 -62.93 13.26 -3.57
CA GLU A 45 -62.71 14.52 -2.88
C GLU A 45 -61.19 14.77 -2.75
N ASP A 46 -60.80 16.00 -2.41
CA ASP A 46 -59.39 16.35 -2.25
C ASP A 46 -58.76 15.51 -1.13
N GLY A 47 -57.91 14.55 -1.51
CA GLY A 47 -57.21 13.67 -0.58
C GLY A 47 -58.02 12.47 -0.08
N SER A 48 -59.24 12.22 -0.58
CA SER A 48 -60.00 11.00 -0.23
C SER A 48 -60.90 10.49 -1.36
N ILE A 49 -61.26 9.21 -1.31
CA ILE A 49 -62.27 8.64 -2.21
C ILE A 49 -63.32 7.88 -1.41
N GLN A 50 -64.56 7.95 -1.91
CA GLN A 50 -65.66 7.14 -1.40
C GLN A 50 -65.84 5.92 -2.30
N VAL A 51 -65.80 4.74 -1.69
CA VAL A 51 -65.90 3.44 -2.34
C VAL A 51 -67.11 2.69 -1.78
N TRP A 52 -67.91 2.12 -2.66
CA TRP A 52 -68.92 1.14 -2.31
C TRP A 52 -68.34 -0.26 -2.55
N GLY A 53 -68.03 -0.98 -1.49
CA GLY A 53 -67.35 -2.26 -1.62
C GLY A 53 -66.95 -2.92 -0.31
N LEU A 54 -65.87 -3.71 -0.38
CA LEU A 54 -65.41 -4.62 0.65
C LEU A 54 -64.08 -4.17 1.24
N ALA A 55 -63.84 -4.52 2.50
CA ALA A 55 -62.56 -4.37 3.17
C ALA A 55 -62.18 -5.71 3.82
N ILE A 56 -61.26 -6.43 3.18
CA ILE A 56 -60.88 -7.79 3.53
C ILE A 56 -59.57 -7.73 4.32
N PRO A 57 -59.50 -8.23 5.57
CA PRO A 57 -58.26 -8.22 6.33
C PRO A 57 -57.18 -9.03 5.60
N ARG A 58 -55.94 -8.51 5.58
CA ARG A 58 -54.81 -9.19 4.92
C ARG A 58 -54.19 -10.29 5.78
N ASN A 59 -54.41 -10.22 7.08
CA ASN A 59 -54.00 -11.15 8.10
C ASN A 59 -55.05 -12.27 8.28
N ASP A 60 -54.63 -13.43 8.79
CA ASP A 60 -55.46 -14.65 8.91
C ASP A 60 -56.66 -14.51 9.88
N ASN A 61 -56.81 -13.37 10.56
CA ASN A 61 -57.92 -13.11 11.45
C ASN A 61 -59.12 -12.52 10.69
N GLN A 62 -60.05 -13.37 10.30
CA GLN A 62 -61.26 -12.99 9.53
C GLN A 62 -62.29 -12.20 10.34
N ASN A 63 -62.21 -12.21 11.68
CA ASN A 63 -63.16 -11.55 12.58
C ASN A 63 -62.57 -10.29 13.25
N ILE A 64 -61.76 -9.55 12.52
CA ILE A 64 -61.12 -8.33 13.04
C ILE A 64 -62.03 -7.10 12.85
N PHE A 65 -62.02 -6.20 13.85
CA PHE A 65 -62.76 -4.95 13.76
C PHE A 65 -62.25 -4.11 12.58
N GLY A 66 -63.17 -3.61 11.75
CA GLY A 66 -62.84 -2.99 10.46
C GLY A 66 -62.95 -3.92 9.26
N ALA A 67 -63.24 -5.22 9.43
CA ALA A 67 -63.56 -6.09 8.30
C ALA A 67 -64.97 -5.79 7.76
N VAL A 68 -65.09 -5.70 6.44
CA VAL A 68 -66.34 -5.42 5.71
C VAL A 68 -66.51 -6.48 4.63
N TRP A 69 -67.36 -7.47 4.91
CA TRP A 69 -67.57 -8.66 4.07
C TRP A 69 -68.73 -8.51 3.06
N ASN A 70 -69.54 -7.46 3.20
CA ASN A 70 -70.61 -7.11 2.28
C ASN A 70 -70.41 -5.66 1.82
N ASP A 71 -70.88 -5.33 0.61
CA ASP A 71 -70.72 -3.98 0.08
C ASP A 71 -71.27 -2.93 1.05
N SER A 72 -70.40 -2.01 1.44
CA SER A 72 -70.71 -0.94 2.38
C SER A 72 -70.06 0.38 1.93
N ASN A 73 -70.46 1.46 2.59
CA ASN A 73 -69.84 2.76 2.40
C ASN A 73 -68.45 2.79 3.07
N ILE A 74 -67.41 2.98 2.25
CA ILE A 74 -66.01 3.04 2.66
C ILE A 74 -65.43 4.39 2.22
N ILE A 75 -64.73 5.08 3.13
CA ILE A 75 -63.91 6.25 2.81
C ILE A 75 -62.45 5.84 2.90
N ILE A 76 -61.68 6.19 1.88
CA ILE A 76 -60.24 5.97 1.84
C ILE A 76 -59.55 7.33 1.85
N GLU A 77 -58.92 7.65 2.97
CA GLU A 77 -58.06 8.83 3.13
C GLU A 77 -56.69 8.54 2.51
N ASN A 78 -56.15 9.49 1.74
CA ASN A 78 -54.89 9.37 0.99
C ASN A 78 -54.80 8.08 0.15
N PRO A 79 -55.73 7.84 -0.79
CA PRO A 79 -55.76 6.61 -1.55
C PRO A 79 -54.47 6.43 -2.37
N ASN A 80 -53.97 5.19 -2.40
CA ASN A 80 -52.90 4.81 -3.31
C ASN A 80 -53.34 5.07 -4.76
N GLN A 81 -52.71 6.04 -5.41
CA GLN A 81 -53.08 6.50 -6.76
C GLN A 81 -52.96 5.38 -7.80
N ASN A 82 -52.03 4.44 -7.62
CA ASN A 82 -51.89 3.29 -8.51
C ASN A 82 -53.03 2.27 -8.37
N GLY A 83 -53.81 2.35 -7.30
CA GLY A 83 -54.98 1.50 -7.05
C GLY A 83 -56.29 2.06 -7.61
N ILE A 84 -56.27 3.28 -8.16
CA ILE A 84 -57.45 3.94 -8.75
C ILE A 84 -57.57 3.53 -10.22
N LEU A 85 -58.61 2.77 -10.55
CA LEU A 85 -59.03 2.47 -11.91
C LEU A 85 -60.16 3.43 -12.33
N ILE A 86 -60.72 3.27 -13.55
CA ILE A 86 -61.70 4.20 -14.14
C ILE A 86 -62.88 4.46 -13.19
N ASP A 87 -63.56 3.42 -12.73
CA ASP A 87 -64.67 3.51 -11.76
C ASP A 87 -64.51 2.57 -10.56
N HIS A 88 -63.35 1.95 -10.40
CA HIS A 88 -63.08 0.94 -9.37
C HIS A 88 -61.82 1.28 -8.59
N TYR A 89 -61.77 0.88 -7.33
CA TYR A 89 -60.60 1.00 -6.48
C TYR A 89 -60.13 -0.39 -6.02
N GLN A 90 -58.82 -0.59 -5.99
CA GLN A 90 -58.20 -1.73 -5.32
C GLN A 90 -56.88 -1.30 -4.65
N GLY A 91 -56.79 -1.42 -3.33
CA GLY A 91 -55.57 -1.04 -2.59
C GLY A 91 -55.58 -1.48 -1.14
N GLU A 92 -54.42 -1.36 -0.48
CA GLU A 92 -54.24 -1.76 0.91
C GLU A 92 -54.19 -0.54 1.82
N HIS A 93 -54.94 -0.58 2.93
CA HIS A 93 -55.01 0.51 3.91
C HIS A 93 -55.24 0.00 5.32
N ASN A 94 -54.75 0.74 6.31
CA ASN A 94 -55.06 0.45 7.70
C ASN A 94 -56.48 0.96 8.03
N PHE A 95 -57.19 0.23 8.89
CA PHE A 95 -58.46 0.72 9.41
C PHE A 95 -58.24 1.84 10.45
N PHE A 96 -58.93 2.97 10.28
CA PHE A 96 -58.87 4.08 11.23
C PHE A 96 -60.03 4.07 12.21
N ARG A 97 -61.25 4.17 11.68
CA ARG A 97 -62.44 4.43 12.49
C ARG A 97 -63.70 4.04 11.74
N LYS A 98 -64.73 3.74 12.52
CA LYS A 98 -66.11 3.64 12.04
C LYS A 98 -66.81 4.93 12.43
N GLN A 99 -67.36 5.64 11.45
CA GLN A 99 -68.20 6.81 11.66
C GLN A 99 -69.59 6.55 11.09
N TYR A 100 -70.50 7.51 11.23
CA TYR A 100 -71.85 7.43 10.70
C TYR A 100 -72.13 8.63 9.80
N GLY A 101 -72.74 8.39 8.66
CA GLY A 101 -73.29 9.41 7.77
C GLY A 101 -74.81 9.28 7.68
N GLU A 102 -75.45 10.19 6.96
CA GLU A 102 -76.88 10.12 6.68
C GLU A 102 -77.12 9.64 5.25
N ASN A 103 -78.10 8.76 5.06
CA ASN A 103 -78.54 8.35 3.73
C ASN A 103 -79.61 9.31 3.19
N ILE A 104 -80.05 9.09 1.94
CA ILE A 104 -81.07 9.91 1.27
C ILE A 104 -82.44 9.94 1.96
N PHE A 105 -82.69 9.03 2.91
CA PHE A 105 -83.91 8.95 3.72
C PHE A 105 -83.69 9.54 5.13
N GLY A 106 -82.57 10.22 5.38
CA GLY A 106 -82.23 10.81 6.68
C GLY A 106 -81.85 9.78 7.76
N SER A 107 -81.65 8.51 7.39
CA SER A 107 -81.26 7.47 8.35
C SER A 107 -79.75 7.39 8.48
N SER A 108 -79.27 7.17 9.71
CA SER A 108 -77.84 6.98 10.01
C SER A 108 -77.32 5.66 9.44
N VAL A 109 -76.24 5.74 8.65
CA VAL A 109 -75.58 4.58 8.02
C VAL A 109 -74.09 4.54 8.38
N PRO A 110 -73.53 3.36 8.65
CA PRO A 110 -72.12 3.23 8.99
C PRO A 110 -71.23 3.54 7.79
N VAL A 111 -70.13 4.26 8.05
CA VAL A 111 -69.08 4.57 7.09
C VAL A 111 -67.74 4.13 7.68
N TRP A 112 -67.03 3.28 6.96
CA TRP A 112 -65.75 2.74 7.39
C TRP A 112 -64.62 3.55 6.78
N VAL A 113 -63.73 4.08 7.62
CA VAL A 113 -62.66 4.96 7.17
C VAL A 113 -61.32 4.22 7.26
N TYR A 114 -60.57 4.23 6.16
CA TYR A 114 -59.26 3.61 6.05
C TYR A 114 -58.26 4.57 5.43
N GLY A 115 -56.97 4.34 5.66
CA GLY A 115 -55.87 5.05 5.02
C GLY A 115 -54.55 4.78 5.73
N ASP A 116 -53.51 5.53 5.37
CA ASP A 116 -52.20 5.46 6.04
C ASP A 116 -52.15 6.38 7.26
N GLU A 117 -51.84 5.82 8.44
CA GLU A 117 -51.74 6.67 9.64
C GLU A 117 -50.52 7.60 9.57
N PRO A 118 -50.68 8.90 9.90
CA PRO A 118 -49.56 9.85 9.89
C PRO A 118 -48.38 9.41 10.75
N GLU A 119 -48.61 8.68 11.85
CA GLU A 119 -47.55 8.14 12.69
C GLU A 119 -46.74 7.05 11.98
N ARG A 120 -47.41 6.11 11.31
CA ARG A 120 -46.75 5.06 10.51
C ARG A 120 -45.87 5.65 9.42
N LEU A 121 -46.39 6.64 8.68
CA LEU A 121 -45.63 7.35 7.65
C LEU A 121 -44.41 8.08 8.23
N LYS A 122 -44.54 8.72 9.39
CA LYS A 122 -43.40 9.35 10.10
C LYS A 122 -42.34 8.32 10.48
N LEU A 123 -42.75 7.16 11.00
CA LEU A 123 -41.83 6.08 11.36
C LEU A 123 -41.12 5.50 10.13
N GLN A 124 -41.83 5.28 9.03
CA GLN A 124 -41.22 4.80 7.77
C GLN A 124 -40.20 5.78 7.19
N ASN A 125 -40.55 7.07 7.18
CA ASN A 125 -39.63 8.12 6.75
C ASN A 125 -38.36 8.17 7.62
N LEU A 126 -38.52 8.02 8.95
CA LEU A 126 -37.38 7.94 9.86
C LEU A 126 -36.53 6.69 9.60
N LEU A 127 -37.16 5.54 9.40
CA LEU A 127 -36.49 4.28 9.09
C LEU A 127 -35.65 4.38 7.79
N SER A 128 -36.22 4.98 6.75
CA SER A 128 -35.55 5.24 5.47
C SER A 128 -34.34 6.16 5.64
N LYS A 129 -34.47 7.25 6.42
CA LYS A 129 -33.35 8.15 6.76
C LYS A 129 -32.23 7.43 7.49
N LEU A 130 -32.55 6.58 8.48
CA LEU A 130 -31.56 5.80 9.22
C LEU A 130 -30.83 4.81 8.32
N LYS A 131 -31.55 4.11 7.43
CA LYS A 131 -30.95 3.22 6.42
C LYS A 131 -29.98 3.97 5.51
N GLY A 132 -30.38 5.15 5.01
CA GLY A 132 -29.52 6.00 4.18
C GLY A 132 -28.26 6.47 4.91
N LYS A 133 -28.36 6.77 6.21
CA LYS A 133 -27.17 7.10 7.02
C LYS A 133 -26.21 5.93 7.14
N ILE A 134 -26.71 4.73 7.47
CA ILE A 134 -25.87 3.51 7.59
C ILE A 134 -25.10 3.27 6.28
N GLU A 135 -25.76 3.40 5.14
CA GLU A 135 -25.13 3.15 3.84
C GLU A 135 -24.05 4.19 3.52
N LYS A 136 -24.31 5.47 3.79
CA LYS A 136 -23.30 6.54 3.66
C LYS A 136 -22.05 6.27 4.48
N TYR A 137 -22.21 5.81 5.73
CA TYR A 137 -21.08 5.49 6.60
C TYR A 137 -20.28 4.28 6.11
N ARG A 138 -20.94 3.24 5.60
CA ARG A 138 -20.27 2.07 4.98
C ARG A 138 -19.46 2.44 3.74
N GLN A 139 -20.02 3.31 2.89
CA GLN A 139 -19.34 3.75 1.68
C GLN A 139 -18.09 4.59 2.01
N ALA A 140 -18.19 5.48 3.01
CA ALA A 140 -17.05 6.25 3.50
C ALA A 140 -15.92 5.37 4.09
N GLU A 141 -16.27 4.27 4.76
CA GLU A 141 -15.31 3.29 5.28
C GLU A 141 -14.58 2.54 4.14
N LEU A 142 -15.32 2.14 3.09
CA LEU A 142 -14.77 1.48 1.91
C LEU A 142 -13.78 2.37 1.13
N GLU A 143 -14.12 3.65 0.96
CA GLU A 143 -13.26 4.63 0.27
C GLU A 143 -11.98 4.94 1.05
N GLN A 144 -12.04 4.99 2.38
CA GLN A 144 -10.83 5.12 3.22
C GLN A 144 -9.94 3.87 3.13
N GLY A 145 -10.52 2.67 3.08
CA GLY A 145 -9.78 1.42 2.90
C GLY A 145 -9.00 1.38 1.58
N LYS A 146 -9.67 1.71 0.47
CA LYS A 146 -9.04 1.80 -0.87
C LYS A 146 -7.89 2.81 -0.92
N GLY A 147 -8.05 3.96 -0.26
CA GLY A 147 -7.00 4.98 -0.17
C GLY A 147 -5.73 4.49 0.54
N LYS A 148 -5.86 3.64 1.57
CA LYS A 148 -4.71 3.04 2.26
C LYS A 148 -4.02 1.96 1.40
N GLU A 149 -4.78 1.12 0.73
CA GLU A 149 -4.26 0.04 -0.11
C GLU A 149 -3.48 0.58 -1.32
N VAL A 150 -3.97 1.62 -1.98
CA VAL A 150 -3.26 2.30 -3.08
C VAL A 150 -1.95 2.92 -2.57
N ARG A 151 -1.95 3.57 -1.41
CA ARG A 151 -0.72 4.14 -0.81
C ARG A 151 0.33 3.08 -0.52
N LEU A 152 -0.07 1.98 0.12
CA LEU A 152 0.82 0.84 0.41
C LEU A 152 1.37 0.20 -0.87
N THR A 153 0.56 0.12 -1.93
CA THR A 153 0.99 -0.43 -3.23
C THR A 153 2.02 0.46 -3.91
N VAL A 154 1.82 1.78 -3.89
CA VAL A 154 2.78 2.75 -4.43
C VAL A 154 4.09 2.72 -3.64
N GLU A 155 4.01 2.64 -2.32
CA GLU A 155 5.18 2.62 -1.44
C GLU A 155 6.01 1.32 -1.61
N ARG A 156 5.34 0.16 -1.75
CA ARG A 156 6.01 -1.10 -2.12
C ARG A 156 6.70 -1.01 -3.48
N LYS A 157 6.03 -0.47 -4.51
CA LYS A 157 6.64 -0.32 -5.85
C LYS A 157 7.86 0.59 -5.83
N ARG A 158 7.84 1.67 -5.03
CA ARG A 158 9.00 2.57 -4.86
C ARG A 158 10.16 1.89 -4.15
N LEU A 159 9.89 1.17 -3.05
CA LEU A 159 10.89 0.37 -2.34
C LEU A 159 11.54 -0.66 -3.27
N GLU A 160 10.73 -1.34 -4.10
CA GLU A 160 11.24 -2.32 -5.07
C GLU A 160 12.18 -1.66 -6.10
N GLN A 161 11.84 -0.48 -6.61
CA GLN A 161 12.70 0.28 -7.52
C GLN A 161 14.03 0.71 -6.88
N GLU A 162 13.99 1.16 -5.61
CA GLU A 162 15.22 1.49 -4.87
C GLU A 162 16.10 0.26 -4.63
N LYS A 163 15.50 -0.89 -4.30
CA LYS A 163 16.24 -2.17 -4.18
C LYS A 163 16.92 -2.57 -5.48
N ILE A 164 16.25 -2.43 -6.63
CA ILE A 164 16.86 -2.71 -7.94
C ILE A 164 18.05 -1.80 -8.20
N LYS A 165 17.91 -0.50 -7.95
CA LYS A 165 18.98 0.50 -8.15
C LYS A 165 20.20 0.23 -7.27
N ILE A 166 19.97 -0.16 -6.02
CA ILE A 166 21.07 -0.52 -5.10
C ILE A 166 21.69 -1.85 -5.50
N GLY A 167 20.89 -2.80 -6.00
CA GLY A 167 21.36 -4.09 -6.51
C GLY A 167 22.36 -3.94 -7.66
N SER A 168 22.14 -3.03 -8.60
CA SER A 168 23.12 -2.75 -9.67
C SER A 168 24.43 -2.18 -9.12
N SER A 169 24.38 -1.27 -8.14
CA SER A 169 25.58 -0.74 -7.51
C SER A 169 26.36 -1.80 -6.73
N ILE A 170 25.68 -2.77 -6.12
CA ILE A 170 26.33 -3.91 -5.46
C ILE A 170 27.10 -4.76 -6.46
N GLU A 171 26.54 -4.99 -7.65
CA GLU A 171 27.18 -5.81 -8.66
C GLU A 171 28.42 -5.13 -9.26
N GLU A 172 28.34 -3.81 -9.50
CA GLU A 172 29.51 -3.00 -9.88
C GLU A 172 30.63 -3.10 -8.85
N ILE A 173 30.29 -3.03 -7.55
CA ILE A 173 31.25 -3.17 -6.46
C ILE A 173 31.94 -4.53 -6.48
N LYS A 174 31.20 -5.63 -6.67
CA LYS A 174 31.80 -6.98 -6.73
C LYS A 174 32.82 -7.08 -7.87
N GLN A 175 32.48 -6.53 -9.04
CA GLN A 175 33.38 -6.54 -10.19
C GLN A 175 34.64 -5.72 -9.91
N GLU A 176 34.53 -4.57 -9.25
CA GLU A 176 35.68 -3.72 -8.97
C GLU A 176 36.61 -4.33 -7.91
N ILE A 177 36.07 -5.04 -6.90
CA ILE A 177 36.88 -5.80 -5.94
C ILE A 177 37.73 -6.85 -6.66
N VAL A 178 37.16 -7.60 -7.61
CA VAL A 178 37.88 -8.62 -8.37
C VAL A 178 39.03 -8.00 -9.15
N LYS A 179 38.77 -6.92 -9.90
CA LYS A 179 39.82 -6.22 -10.66
C LYS A 179 40.93 -5.69 -9.77
N CYS A 180 40.58 -5.11 -8.63
CA CYS A 180 41.57 -4.56 -7.70
C CYS A 180 42.47 -5.66 -7.11
N LYS A 181 41.91 -6.83 -6.78
CA LYS A 181 42.69 -8.02 -6.39
C LYS A 181 43.64 -8.46 -7.49
N GLU A 182 43.17 -8.62 -8.72
CA GLU A 182 44.01 -9.00 -9.86
C GLU A 182 45.18 -8.02 -10.08
N SER A 183 44.91 -6.71 -10.07
CA SER A 183 45.94 -5.67 -10.19
C SER A 183 46.95 -5.72 -9.04
N SER A 184 46.50 -5.95 -7.81
CA SER A 184 47.37 -6.04 -6.65
C SER A 184 48.30 -7.26 -6.69
N GLU A 185 47.80 -8.43 -7.08
CA GLU A 185 48.59 -9.66 -7.17
C GLU A 185 49.67 -9.53 -8.24
N LEU A 186 49.30 -8.93 -9.37
CA LEU A 186 50.23 -8.63 -10.44
C LEU A 186 51.31 -7.62 -10.02
N ALA A 187 50.94 -6.55 -9.30
CA ALA A 187 51.91 -5.60 -8.74
C ALA A 187 52.89 -6.29 -7.78
N ARG A 188 52.39 -7.18 -6.91
CA ARG A 188 53.20 -7.94 -5.96
C ARG A 188 54.19 -8.86 -6.67
N LEU A 189 53.77 -9.52 -7.75
CA LEU A 189 54.63 -10.36 -8.58
C LEU A 189 55.75 -9.53 -9.21
N HIS A 190 55.42 -8.40 -9.84
CA HIS A 190 56.40 -7.51 -10.45
C HIS A 190 57.42 -6.98 -9.43
N LEU A 191 56.96 -6.62 -8.23
CA LEU A 191 57.84 -6.12 -7.18
C LEU A 191 58.82 -7.21 -6.69
N LYS A 192 58.34 -8.45 -6.53
CA LYS A 192 59.16 -9.61 -6.17
C LYS A 192 60.21 -9.90 -7.25
N ASP A 193 59.82 -9.84 -8.51
CA ASP A 193 60.71 -10.01 -9.66
C ASP A 193 61.80 -8.94 -9.71
N SER A 194 61.44 -7.66 -9.58
CA SER A 194 62.37 -6.53 -9.60
C SER A 194 63.37 -6.62 -8.44
N LEU A 195 62.91 -6.99 -7.24
CA LEU A 195 63.80 -7.25 -6.10
C LEU A 195 64.78 -8.38 -6.38
N ARG A 196 64.33 -9.49 -6.96
CA ARG A 196 65.20 -10.63 -7.33
C ARG A 196 66.27 -10.19 -8.32
N ILE A 197 65.88 -9.47 -9.37
CA ILE A 197 66.79 -8.99 -10.42
C ILE A 197 67.88 -8.08 -9.83
N VAL A 198 67.50 -7.14 -8.97
CA VAL A 198 68.46 -6.23 -8.31
C VAL A 198 69.40 -6.99 -7.38
N GLN A 199 68.91 -8.00 -6.64
CA GLN A 199 69.72 -8.86 -5.78
C GLN A 199 70.72 -9.70 -6.57
N GLU A 200 70.30 -10.29 -7.70
CA GLU A 200 71.19 -11.04 -8.60
C GLU A 200 72.30 -10.13 -9.15
N MET A 201 71.94 -8.93 -9.63
CA MET A 201 72.93 -7.96 -10.13
C MET A 201 73.93 -7.53 -9.06
N LEU A 202 73.46 -7.24 -7.84
CA LEU A 202 74.32 -6.89 -6.70
C LEU A 202 75.30 -8.00 -6.36
N LYS A 203 74.89 -9.27 -6.47
CA LYS A 203 75.76 -10.41 -6.23
C LYS A 203 76.86 -10.48 -7.29
N THR A 204 76.49 -10.36 -8.57
CA THR A 204 77.47 -10.40 -9.68
C THR A 204 78.50 -9.26 -9.61
N THR A 205 78.08 -8.04 -9.24
CA THR A 205 79.01 -6.89 -9.14
C THR A 205 79.90 -6.92 -7.89
N GLN A 206 79.61 -7.79 -6.91
CA GLN A 206 80.47 -7.99 -5.74
C GLN A 206 81.56 -9.05 -5.99
N GLU A 207 81.34 -9.96 -6.95
CA GLU A 207 82.26 -11.06 -7.29
C GLU A 207 83.39 -10.64 -8.26
N SER A 208 83.28 -9.47 -8.91
CA SER A 208 84.33 -8.84 -9.74
C SER A 208 84.38 -7.34 -9.43
N PRO A 209 85.42 -6.81 -8.75
CA PRO A 209 85.45 -5.40 -8.33
C PRO A 209 86.45 -4.53 -9.12
N GLY A 210 85.95 -3.79 -10.11
CA GLY A 210 86.60 -2.68 -10.81
C GLY A 210 86.05 -1.30 -10.41
N GLN A 211 86.74 -0.21 -10.76
CA GLN A 211 86.34 1.16 -10.37
C GLN A 211 84.95 1.58 -10.88
N THR A 212 84.55 1.13 -12.07
CA THR A 212 83.21 1.35 -12.66
C THR A 212 82.11 0.52 -11.98
N GLU A 213 82.47 -0.58 -11.31
CA GLU A 213 81.54 -1.44 -10.57
C GLU A 213 81.20 -0.88 -9.18
N SER A 214 82.05 0.00 -8.62
CA SER A 214 81.77 0.70 -7.35
C SER A 214 80.54 1.62 -7.44
N GLN A 215 80.45 2.45 -8.48
CA GLN A 215 79.31 3.36 -8.70
C GLN A 215 78.01 2.62 -9.05
N LEU A 216 78.13 1.53 -9.80
CA LEU A 216 76.98 0.66 -10.13
C LEU A 216 76.44 -0.04 -8.87
N THR A 217 77.34 -0.56 -8.02
CA THR A 217 76.96 -1.21 -6.75
C THR A 217 76.25 -0.24 -5.82
N GLU A 218 76.71 1.01 -5.72
CA GLU A 218 76.05 2.04 -4.91
C GLU A 218 74.67 2.42 -5.45
N SER A 219 74.55 2.54 -6.78
CA SER A 219 73.26 2.77 -7.45
C SER A 219 72.27 1.63 -7.24
N LEU A 220 72.73 0.38 -7.35
CA LEU A 220 71.91 -0.81 -7.08
C LEU A 220 71.46 -0.90 -5.62
N LYS A 221 72.33 -0.55 -4.66
CA LYS A 221 71.95 -0.47 -3.22
C LYS A 221 70.88 0.61 -2.98
N LYS A 222 71.01 1.78 -3.61
CA LYS A 222 70.00 2.84 -3.54
C LYS A 222 68.66 2.36 -4.12
N PHE A 223 68.70 1.67 -5.25
CA PHE A 223 67.50 1.11 -5.88
C PHE A 223 66.85 0.01 -5.04
N GLN A 224 67.64 -0.88 -4.42
CA GLN A 224 67.14 -1.89 -3.49
C GLN A 224 66.42 -1.26 -2.31
N LYS A 225 66.94 -0.14 -1.76
CA LYS A 225 66.30 0.60 -0.68
C LYS A 225 64.96 1.22 -1.13
N LEU A 226 64.90 1.77 -2.34
CA LEU A 226 63.66 2.30 -2.92
C LEU A 226 62.62 1.19 -3.11
N LEU A 227 62.99 0.04 -3.68
CA LEU A 227 62.09 -1.11 -3.83
C LEU A 227 61.60 -1.65 -2.48
N ALA A 228 62.45 -1.65 -1.44
CA ALA A 228 62.05 -2.06 -0.10
C ALA A 228 61.04 -1.08 0.53
N GLN A 229 61.22 0.22 0.31
CA GLN A 229 60.26 1.24 0.73
C GLN A 229 58.93 1.11 -0.01
N GLU A 230 58.98 0.90 -1.33
CA GLU A 230 57.80 0.71 -2.15
C GLU A 230 57.04 -0.57 -1.79
N LYS A 231 57.75 -1.64 -1.38
CA LYS A 231 57.16 -2.83 -0.79
C LYS A 231 56.41 -2.55 0.51
N LEU A 232 57.00 -1.78 1.40
CA LEU A 232 56.34 -1.42 2.66
C LEU A 232 55.06 -0.61 2.40
N GLU A 233 55.13 0.36 1.49
CA GLU A 233 53.97 1.16 1.10
C GLU A 233 52.90 0.33 0.37
N PHE A 234 53.32 -0.64 -0.45
CA PHE A 234 52.39 -1.58 -1.08
C PHE A 234 51.63 -2.41 -0.04
N GLU A 235 52.32 -3.02 0.93
CA GLU A 235 51.67 -3.83 1.97
C GLU A 235 50.73 -2.99 2.85
N LYS A 236 51.07 -1.72 3.11
CA LYS A 236 50.16 -0.78 3.80
C LYS A 236 48.89 -0.52 2.99
N ASN A 237 49.02 -0.19 1.70
CA ASN A 237 47.86 0.05 0.83
C ASN A 237 47.00 -1.21 0.68
N TRP A 238 47.62 -2.39 0.69
CA TRP A 238 46.94 -3.67 0.67
C TRP A 238 46.11 -3.91 1.93
N GLU A 239 46.65 -3.64 3.11
CA GLU A 239 45.92 -3.78 4.37
C GLU A 239 44.72 -2.82 4.44
N GLU A 240 44.89 -1.57 3.98
CA GLU A 240 43.79 -0.61 3.90
C GLU A 240 42.70 -1.05 2.90
N PHE A 241 43.10 -1.66 1.78
CA PHE A 241 42.18 -2.28 0.82
C PHE A 241 41.37 -3.42 1.48
N GLU A 242 42.02 -4.36 2.17
CA GLU A 242 41.35 -5.48 2.86
C GLU A 242 40.34 -4.97 3.91
N GLN A 243 40.71 -3.96 4.70
CA GLN A 243 39.79 -3.34 5.66
C GLN A 243 38.59 -2.68 4.98
N THR A 244 38.81 -2.07 3.82
CA THR A 244 37.74 -1.45 3.03
C THR A 244 36.82 -2.50 2.44
N GLU A 245 37.35 -3.64 1.98
CA GLU A 245 36.57 -4.80 1.51
C GLU A 245 35.67 -5.35 2.62
N VAL A 246 36.18 -5.49 3.84
CA VAL A 246 35.39 -5.93 5.00
C VAL A 246 34.25 -4.96 5.29
N LYS A 247 34.52 -3.64 5.30
CA LYS A 247 33.48 -2.61 5.50
C LYS A 247 32.41 -2.66 4.41
N MET A 248 32.81 -2.92 3.16
CA MET A 248 31.87 -3.11 2.05
C MET A 248 30.98 -4.34 2.26
N LYS A 249 31.56 -5.49 2.63
CA LYS A 249 30.80 -6.71 2.88
C LYS A 249 29.76 -6.52 3.99
N GLN A 250 30.14 -5.87 5.09
CA GLN A 250 29.22 -5.53 6.17
C GLN A 250 28.11 -4.56 5.73
N SER A 251 28.45 -3.59 4.89
CA SER A 251 27.48 -2.63 4.35
C SER A 251 26.50 -3.31 3.40
N ARG A 252 26.96 -4.29 2.62
CA ARG A 252 26.13 -5.12 1.75
C ARG A 252 25.16 -6.01 2.54
N GLU A 253 25.64 -6.70 3.57
CA GLU A 253 24.79 -7.54 4.43
C GLU A 253 23.69 -6.73 5.12
N LYS A 254 24.01 -5.52 5.60
CA LYS A 254 23.02 -4.60 6.16
C LYS A 254 21.96 -4.15 5.15
N LEU A 255 22.35 -3.97 3.89
CA LEU A 255 21.46 -3.61 2.79
C LEU A 255 20.54 -4.76 2.37
N GLU A 256 21.06 -5.99 2.30
CA GLU A 256 20.26 -7.19 2.03
C GLU A 256 19.18 -7.41 3.09
N GLN A 257 19.47 -7.01 4.34
CA GLN A 257 18.54 -7.10 5.47
C GLN A 257 17.65 -5.86 5.65
N ALA A 258 17.86 -4.80 4.86
CA ALA A 258 17.14 -3.55 5.02
C ALA A 258 15.65 -3.71 4.65
N ASN A 259 14.80 -3.29 5.57
CA ASN A 259 13.34 -3.38 5.45
C ASN A 259 12.66 -2.00 5.43
N SER A 260 13.42 -0.92 5.60
CA SER A 260 12.93 0.44 5.49
C SER A 260 13.64 1.24 4.41
N ARG A 261 12.93 2.23 3.87
CA ARG A 261 13.45 3.16 2.86
C ARG A 261 14.60 4.00 3.40
N GLU A 262 14.47 4.42 4.65
CA GLU A 262 15.47 5.24 5.33
C GLU A 262 16.79 4.48 5.52
N GLU A 263 16.73 3.16 5.75
CA GLU A 263 17.92 2.30 5.76
C GLU A 263 18.59 2.22 4.38
N LEU A 264 17.81 2.12 3.30
CA LEU A 264 18.31 2.05 1.92
C LEU A 264 18.93 3.38 1.47
N GLU A 265 18.25 4.51 1.70
CA GLU A 265 18.72 5.85 1.34
C GLU A 265 20.00 6.23 2.09
N ASN A 266 20.17 5.80 3.34
CA ASN A 266 21.40 6.05 4.12
C ASN A 266 22.57 5.16 3.71
N ALA A 267 22.31 4.01 3.07
CA ALA A 267 23.34 3.06 2.69
C ALA A 267 23.92 3.32 1.28
N GLU A 268 23.13 3.84 0.34
CA GLU A 268 23.59 4.19 -1.03
C GLU A 268 24.82 5.13 -1.05
N PRO A 269 24.87 6.23 -0.28
CA PRO A 269 26.02 7.15 -0.28
C PRO A 269 27.29 6.48 0.25
N ARG A 270 27.15 5.65 1.29
CA ARG A 270 28.28 4.93 1.89
C ARG A 270 28.87 3.91 0.93
N LEU A 271 28.03 3.19 0.19
CA LEU A 271 28.51 2.27 -0.85
C LEU A 271 29.24 3.00 -1.97
N LYS A 272 28.74 4.17 -2.41
CA LYS A 272 29.42 4.98 -3.43
C LYS A 272 30.77 5.48 -2.97
N GLU A 273 30.88 5.95 -1.73
CA GLU A 273 32.15 6.38 -1.15
C GLU A 273 33.17 5.24 -1.10
N LEU A 274 32.74 4.05 -0.67
CA LEU A 274 33.58 2.87 -0.64
C LEU A 274 34.01 2.45 -2.05
N LEU A 275 33.10 2.46 -3.03
CA LEU A 275 33.41 2.12 -4.42
C LEU A 275 34.47 3.04 -5.00
N GLU A 276 34.38 4.34 -4.72
CA GLU A 276 35.35 5.31 -5.21
C GLU A 276 36.74 5.07 -4.60
N LYS A 277 36.81 4.74 -3.30
CA LYS A 277 38.08 4.32 -2.67
C LYS A 277 38.68 3.08 -3.33
N MET A 278 37.86 2.10 -3.70
CA MET A 278 38.33 0.89 -4.39
C MET A 278 38.94 1.19 -5.75
N LYS A 279 38.33 2.11 -6.52
CA LYS A 279 38.88 2.55 -7.80
C LYS A 279 40.23 3.25 -7.63
N GLN A 280 40.36 4.11 -6.62
CA GLN A 280 41.63 4.78 -6.31
C GLN A 280 42.74 3.79 -5.96
N TYR A 281 42.43 2.75 -5.15
CA TYR A 281 43.41 1.69 -4.87
C TYR A 281 43.83 0.95 -6.15
N ARG A 282 42.88 0.58 -7.01
CA ARG A 282 43.17 -0.08 -8.28
C ARG A 282 44.07 0.78 -9.17
N GLU A 283 43.73 2.04 -9.38
CA GLU A 283 44.54 2.98 -10.16
C GLU A 283 45.96 3.09 -9.59
N GLY A 284 46.08 3.19 -8.26
CA GLY A 284 47.37 3.16 -7.58
C GLY A 284 48.18 1.89 -7.85
N PHE A 285 47.55 0.72 -7.86
CA PHE A 285 48.20 -0.55 -8.22
C PHE A 285 48.62 -0.60 -9.69
N GLU A 286 47.76 -0.15 -10.61
CA GLU A 286 48.07 -0.10 -12.05
C GLU A 286 49.26 0.82 -12.36
N ILE A 287 49.34 1.97 -11.69
CA ILE A 287 50.49 2.88 -11.79
C ILE A 287 51.77 2.19 -11.29
N LYS A 288 51.71 1.50 -10.14
CA LYS A 288 52.85 0.74 -9.61
C LYS A 288 53.31 -0.36 -10.57
N ILE A 289 52.38 -1.11 -11.17
CA ILE A 289 52.68 -2.14 -12.18
C ILE A 289 53.45 -1.52 -13.35
N LYS A 290 52.98 -0.38 -13.86
CA LYS A 290 53.61 0.34 -14.97
C LYS A 290 55.05 0.73 -14.62
N ASN A 291 55.26 1.39 -13.48
CA ASN A 291 56.58 1.83 -13.03
C ASN A 291 57.55 0.65 -12.84
N LEU A 292 57.07 -0.45 -12.26
CA LEU A 292 57.89 -1.65 -12.04
C LEU A 292 58.27 -2.34 -13.36
N LYS A 293 57.41 -2.32 -14.37
CA LYS A 293 57.71 -2.83 -15.72
C LYS A 293 58.79 -1.99 -16.40
N GLU A 294 58.60 -0.67 -16.43
CA GLU A 294 59.58 0.26 -17.02
C GLU A 294 60.95 0.15 -16.33
N GLY A 295 60.97 0.07 -14.99
CA GLY A 295 62.19 -0.16 -14.23
C GLY A 295 62.85 -1.50 -14.56
N LYS A 296 62.07 -2.58 -14.68
CA LYS A 296 62.59 -3.91 -15.05
C LYS A 296 63.21 -3.91 -16.45
N GLU A 297 62.58 -3.27 -17.42
CA GLU A 297 63.12 -3.14 -18.79
C GLU A 297 64.44 -2.37 -18.81
N PHE A 298 64.53 -1.25 -18.08
CA PHE A 298 65.76 -0.49 -17.95
C PHE A 298 66.94 -1.37 -17.47
N PHE A 299 66.74 -2.15 -16.40
CA PHE A 299 67.80 -3.03 -15.87
C PHE A 299 68.15 -4.19 -16.80
N MET A 300 67.18 -4.78 -17.50
CA MET A 300 67.45 -5.84 -18.48
C MET A 300 68.29 -5.31 -19.65
N ASN A 301 68.03 -4.09 -20.11
CA ASN A 301 68.81 -3.45 -21.17
C ASN A 301 70.24 -3.10 -20.71
N CYS A 302 70.40 -2.57 -19.49
CA CYS A 302 71.73 -2.31 -18.93
C CYS A 302 72.58 -3.59 -18.74
N ARG A 303 71.95 -4.75 -18.54
CA ARG A 303 72.62 -6.05 -18.44
C ARG A 303 73.12 -6.56 -19.80
N LEU A 304 72.38 -6.28 -20.89
CA LEU A 304 72.71 -6.69 -22.25
C LEU A 304 73.83 -5.84 -22.88
N GLU A 305 74.00 -4.59 -22.46
CA GLU A 305 75.08 -3.70 -22.97
C GLU A 305 76.46 -3.96 -22.34
N LYS A 306 76.53 -4.74 -21.26
CA LYS A 306 77.77 -5.00 -20.49
C LYS A 306 78.23 -6.46 -20.46
N GLY A 307 77.48 -7.38 -21.05
CA GLY A 307 77.88 -8.78 -21.28
C GLY A 307 78.35 -8.95 -22.72
#